data_AF-A0A022IVL6-F1
#
_entry.id   AF-A0A022IVL6-F1
#
_cell.length_a   1.000
_cell.length_b   1.000
_cell.length_c   1.000
_cell.angle_alpha   90.00
_cell.angle_beta   90.00
_cell.angle_gamma   90.00
#
_symmetry.space_group_name_H-M   'P 1'
#
loop_
_entity.id
_entity.type
_entity.pdbx_description
1 polymer ?
#
loop_
_entity_poly.entity_id
_entity_poly.type
_entity_poly.pdbx_seq_one_letter_code
_entity_poly.pdbx_strand_id
1 'polypeptide(L)'
;MNYYLLNKHFTLNETLALAQGYGWYSMSGILFTQLHSAELGGIALLTDLFREIVAIFLMYTMGWRFPRPAISSAGATSMDVTLAMVKQSCGTHYVPHAMMSGLLLSLLAPLLISLFLNF
;
A
#
# COMPACT_ATOMS: atom_id res chain seq x y z
N MET A 1 -23.91 -14.91 -3.83
CA MET A 1 -22.87 -14.39 -4.75
C MET A 1 -21.58 -15.12 -4.41
N ASN A 2 -21.07 -15.94 -5.32
CA ASN A 2 -20.11 -17.04 -5.11
C ASN A 2 -18.94 -16.81 -4.13
N TYR A 3 -18.96 -17.51 -3.00
CA TYR A 3 -17.86 -17.62 -2.02
C TYR A 3 -16.90 -18.78 -2.31
N TYR A 4 -17.07 -19.47 -3.44
CA TYR A 4 -16.43 -20.75 -3.76
C TYR A 4 -15.00 -20.66 -4.32
N LEU A 5 -14.44 -19.45 -4.48
CA LEU A 5 -13.09 -19.24 -5.01
C LEU A 5 -12.00 -19.11 -3.93
N LEU A 6 -12.36 -18.89 -2.66
CA LEU A 6 -11.38 -18.85 -1.57
C LEU A 6 -11.17 -20.26 -1.03
N ASN A 7 -10.09 -20.86 -1.51
CA ASN A 7 -9.56 -22.12 -1.05
C ASN A 7 -9.38 -22.09 0.48
N LYS A 8 -9.61 -23.23 1.14
CA LYS A 8 -9.71 -23.46 2.59
C LYS A 8 -8.42 -23.19 3.40
N HIS A 9 -7.45 -22.50 2.82
CA HIS A 9 -6.08 -22.33 3.29
C HIS A 9 -5.79 -20.96 3.92
N PHE A 10 -6.61 -19.94 3.65
CA PHE A 10 -6.41 -18.59 4.19
C PHE A 10 -7.62 -18.13 4.99
N THR A 11 -7.38 -17.66 6.20
CA THR A 11 -8.43 -17.11 7.06
C THR A 11 -8.87 -15.74 6.51
N LEU A 12 -10.15 -15.39 6.62
CA LEU A 12 -10.68 -14.11 6.10
C LEU A 12 -9.87 -12.90 6.62
N ASN A 13 -9.40 -12.97 7.87
CA ASN A 13 -8.59 -11.95 8.51
C ASN A 13 -7.20 -11.79 7.85
N GLU A 14 -6.58 -12.88 7.38
CA GLU A 14 -5.32 -12.83 6.63
C GLU A 14 -5.51 -12.14 5.28
N THR A 15 -6.58 -12.49 4.57
CA THR A 15 -6.86 -11.88 3.26
C THR A 15 -7.17 -10.40 3.38
N LEU A 16 -7.87 -10.00 4.44
CA LEU A 16 -8.11 -8.59 4.76
C LEU A 16 -6.80 -7.89 5.14
N ALA A 17 -5.98 -8.49 5.99
CA ALA A 17 -4.70 -7.92 6.39
C ALA A 17 -3.72 -7.77 5.20
N LEU A 18 -3.74 -8.69 4.23
CA LEU A 18 -3.00 -8.59 2.97
C LEU A 18 -3.56 -7.51 2.04
N ALA A 19 -4.88 -7.39 1.93
CA ALA A 19 -5.55 -6.40 1.08
C ALA A 19 -5.33 -4.95 1.54
N GLN A 20 -4.95 -4.75 2.81
CA GLN A 20 -4.72 -3.42 3.35
C GLN A 20 -3.52 -2.69 2.76
N GLY A 21 -2.60 -3.41 2.10
CA GLY A 21 -1.60 -2.88 1.16
C GLY A 21 -1.18 -1.45 1.43
N TYR A 22 -0.50 -1.22 2.56
CA TYR A 22 -0.09 0.12 2.98
C TYR A 22 1.24 0.56 2.33
N GLY A 23 1.98 -0.33 1.65
CA GLY A 23 3.18 0.03 0.90
C GLY A 23 4.49 -0.01 1.68
N TRP A 24 4.48 -0.59 2.88
CA TRP A 24 5.70 -0.88 3.64
C TRP A 24 6.20 -2.28 3.29
N TYR A 25 6.74 -2.43 2.07
CA TYR A 25 7.28 -3.70 1.54
C TYR A 25 8.10 -4.48 2.57
N SER A 26 9.04 -3.80 3.22
CA SER A 26 9.95 -4.44 4.16
C SER A 26 9.25 -4.88 5.46
N MET A 27 8.25 -4.14 5.94
CA MET A 27 7.61 -4.47 7.21
C MET A 27 6.45 -5.46 7.01
N SER A 28 5.60 -5.27 5.99
CA SER A 28 4.50 -6.19 5.70
C SER A 28 5.04 -7.58 5.35
N GLY A 29 6.04 -7.66 4.46
CA GLY A 29 6.69 -8.90 4.07
C GLY A 29 7.31 -9.64 5.24
N ILE A 30 8.10 -8.97 6.09
CA ILE A 30 8.73 -9.60 7.26
C ILE A 30 7.69 -10.02 8.29
N LEU A 31 6.69 -9.17 8.59
CA LEU A 31 5.68 -9.47 9.59
C LEU A 31 4.85 -10.71 9.19
N PHE A 32 4.41 -10.81 7.94
CA PHE A 32 3.69 -11.99 7.43
C PHE A 32 4.59 -13.23 7.30
N THR A 33 5.85 -13.05 6.91
CA THR A 33 6.83 -14.15 6.87
C THR A 33 7.11 -14.71 8.26
N GLN A 34 7.13 -13.87 9.30
CA GLN A 34 7.33 -14.30 10.69
C GLN A 34 6.07 -14.87 11.35
N LEU A 35 4.88 -14.41 10.96
CA LEU A 35 3.62 -14.77 11.62
C LEU A 35 2.91 -16.00 11.03
N HIS A 36 3.04 -16.28 9.72
CA HIS A 36 2.29 -17.39 9.09
C HIS A 36 3.12 -18.24 8.11
N SER A 37 3.70 -17.66 7.07
CA SER A 37 4.52 -18.39 6.09
C SER A 37 5.27 -17.45 5.13
N ALA A 38 6.42 -17.88 4.62
CA ALA A 38 7.21 -17.12 3.64
C ALA A 38 6.46 -16.85 2.33
N GLU A 39 5.52 -17.72 1.95
CA GLU A 39 4.70 -17.54 0.74
C GLU A 39 3.76 -16.32 0.88
N LEU A 40 3.14 -16.13 2.04
CA LEU A 40 2.27 -14.99 2.30
C LEU A 40 3.04 -13.66 2.32
N GLY A 41 4.26 -13.65 2.85
CA GLY A 41 5.15 -12.50 2.76
C GLY A 41 5.46 -12.11 1.32
N GLY A 42 5.67 -13.09 0.44
CA GLY A 42 5.85 -12.87 -1.00
C GLY A 42 4.62 -12.29 -1.69
N ILE A 43 3.42 -12.78 -1.35
CA ILE A 43 2.15 -12.27 -1.89
C ILE A 43 1.91 -10.82 -1.42
N ALA A 44 2.20 -10.50 -0.16
CA ALA A 44 2.10 -9.14 0.38
C ALA A 44 3.03 -8.17 -0.39
N LEU A 45 4.29 -8.57 -0.59
CA LEU A 45 5.27 -7.80 -1.35
C LEU A 45 4.84 -7.54 -2.78
N LEU A 46 4.37 -8.58 -3.48
CA LEU A 46 3.89 -8.44 -4.87
C LEU A 46 2.65 -7.55 -4.95
N THR A 47 1.74 -7.66 -3.99
CA THR A 47 0.52 -6.83 -3.95
C THR A 47 0.87 -5.36 -3.75
N ASP A 48 1.78 -5.05 -2.82
CA ASP A 48 2.29 -3.69 -2.64
C ASP A 48 2.96 -3.18 -3.93
N LEU A 49 3.71 -4.04 -4.65
CA LEU A 49 4.46 -3.69 -5.86
C LEU A 49 3.51 -3.32 -7.00
N PHE A 50 2.50 -4.16 -7.23
CA PHE A 50 1.50 -3.89 -8.25
C PHE A 50 0.71 -2.63 -7.95
N ARG A 51 0.34 -2.37 -6.68
CA ARG A 51 -0.32 -1.11 -6.29
C ARG A 51 0.54 0.09 -6.65
N GLU A 52 1.84 0.03 -6.37
CA GLU A 52 2.74 1.15 -6.63
C GLU A 52 2.94 1.39 -8.13
N ILE A 53 3.08 0.35 -8.94
CA ILE A 53 3.14 0.48 -10.40
C ILE A 53 1.88 1.18 -10.92
N VAL A 54 0.69 0.76 -10.46
CA VAL A 54 -0.59 1.38 -10.83
C VAL A 54 -0.63 2.85 -10.38
N ALA A 55 -0.16 3.17 -9.18
CA ALA A 55 -0.12 4.54 -8.67
C ALA A 55 0.80 5.45 -9.50
N ILE A 56 1.97 4.95 -9.91
CA ILE A 56 2.90 5.69 -10.79
C ILE A 56 2.25 5.96 -12.15
N PHE A 57 1.59 4.96 -12.75
CA PHE A 57 0.85 5.13 -14.00
C PHE A 57 -0.27 6.18 -13.88
N LEU A 58 -1.03 6.16 -12.77
CA LEU A 58 -2.07 7.15 -12.50
C LEU A 58 -1.50 8.56 -12.29
N MET A 59 -0.39 8.69 -11.56
CA MET A 59 0.30 9.97 -11.41
C MET A 59 0.83 10.51 -12.72
N TYR A 60 1.41 9.66 -13.56
CA TYR A 60 1.93 10.07 -14.87
C TYR A 60 0.80 10.54 -15.81
N THR A 61 -0.32 9.82 -15.84
CA THR A 61 -1.42 10.10 -16.79
C THR A 61 -2.39 11.18 -16.30
N MET A 62 -2.62 11.29 -14.99
CA MET A 62 -3.66 12.17 -14.41
C MET A 62 -3.13 13.16 -13.36
N GLY A 63 -1.87 13.07 -12.93
CA GLY A 63 -1.31 13.90 -11.85
C GLY A 63 -1.31 15.41 -12.13
N TRP A 64 -1.08 15.81 -13.38
CA TRP A 64 -1.19 17.19 -13.86
C TRP A 64 -2.60 17.81 -13.74
N ARG A 65 -3.67 17.00 -13.86
CA ARG A 65 -5.06 17.50 -13.76
C ARG A 65 -5.65 17.30 -12.37
N PHE A 66 -5.30 16.20 -11.71
CA PHE A 66 -5.83 15.80 -10.41
C PHE A 66 -4.71 15.31 -9.47
N PRO A 67 -3.85 16.21 -8.96
CA PRO A 67 -2.68 15.83 -8.18
C PRO A 67 -3.03 15.17 -6.85
N ARG A 68 -4.07 15.65 -6.16
CA ARG A 68 -4.48 15.14 -4.83
C ARG A 68 -4.95 13.67 -4.86
N PRO A 69 -5.88 13.24 -5.74
CA PRO A 69 -6.27 11.83 -5.82
C PRO A 69 -5.14 10.95 -6.36
N ALA A 70 -4.31 11.46 -7.27
CA ALA A 70 -3.13 10.73 -7.75
C ALA A 70 -2.14 10.43 -6.61
N ILE A 71 -1.85 11.41 -5.74
CA ILE A 71 -1.03 11.23 -4.54
C ILE A 71 -1.67 10.21 -3.58
N SER A 72 -3.00 10.26 -3.40
CA SER A 72 -3.70 9.32 -2.50
C SER A 72 -3.57 7.86 -2.95
N SER A 73 -3.44 7.60 -4.26
CA SER A 73 -3.29 6.25 -4.81
C SER A 73 -1.96 5.59 -4.46
N ALA A 74 -0.93 6.38 -4.14
CA ALA A 74 0.39 5.88 -3.75
C ALA A 74 0.45 5.38 -2.30
N GLY A 75 -0.48 5.81 -1.44
CA GLY A 75 -0.52 5.41 -0.03
C GLY A 75 0.73 5.86 0.75
N ALA A 76 1.31 4.99 1.58
CA ALA A 76 2.49 5.33 2.39
C ALA A 76 3.73 5.65 1.53
N THR A 77 3.83 5.06 0.33
CA THR A 77 4.99 5.25 -0.56
C THR A 77 5.00 6.60 -1.27
N SER A 78 3.98 7.44 -1.05
CA SER A 78 3.94 8.86 -1.43
C SER A 78 5.09 9.68 -0.85
N MET A 79 5.65 9.26 0.29
CA MET A 79 6.78 9.91 0.95
C MET A 79 8.15 9.48 0.40
N ASP A 80 8.25 8.26 -0.16
CA ASP A 80 9.53 7.65 -0.55
C ASP A 80 9.65 7.51 -2.08
N VAL A 81 9.28 6.34 -2.61
CA VAL A 81 9.54 5.92 -4.00
C VAL A 81 8.78 6.78 -5.02
N THR A 82 7.54 7.18 -4.69
CA THR A 82 6.72 7.98 -5.61
C THR A 82 6.90 9.48 -5.44
N LEU A 83 7.72 9.95 -4.49
CA LEU A 83 7.94 11.38 -4.24
C LEU A 83 8.56 12.09 -5.45
N ALA A 84 9.46 11.42 -6.17
CA ALA A 84 10.02 11.92 -7.42
C ALA A 84 8.94 12.11 -8.49
N MET A 85 8.01 11.16 -8.59
CA MET A 85 6.88 11.22 -9.51
C MET A 85 5.87 12.31 -9.14
N VAL A 86 5.64 12.54 -7.85
CA VAL A 86 4.82 13.68 -7.37
C VAL A 86 5.48 15.00 -7.78
N LYS A 87 6.79 15.17 -7.56
CA LYS A 87 7.52 16.38 -7.98
C LYS A 87 7.38 16.64 -9.49
N GLN A 88 7.52 15.59 -10.30
CA GLN A 88 7.53 15.69 -11.75
C GLN A 88 6.13 15.87 -12.35
N SER A 89 5.12 15.16 -11.82
CA SER A 89 3.78 15.09 -12.44
C SER A 89 2.75 16.00 -11.77
N CYS A 90 2.86 16.22 -10.45
CA CYS A 90 1.91 17.02 -9.66
C CYS A 90 2.45 18.43 -9.33
N GLY A 91 3.77 18.61 -9.35
CA GLY A 91 4.44 19.86 -9.03
C GLY A 91 4.97 19.94 -7.60
N THR A 92 6.01 20.76 -7.41
CA THR A 92 6.77 20.86 -6.15
C THR A 92 5.95 21.35 -4.96
N HIS A 93 4.87 22.10 -5.20
CA HIS A 93 3.97 22.58 -4.15
C HIS A 93 3.21 21.44 -3.43
N TYR A 94 3.00 20.29 -4.09
CA TYR A 94 2.27 19.16 -3.53
C TYR A 94 3.15 18.15 -2.79
N VAL A 95 4.47 18.34 -2.80
CA VAL A 95 5.46 17.50 -2.11
C VAL A 95 5.21 17.40 -0.61
N PRO A 96 5.06 18.50 0.16
CA PRO A 96 4.80 18.39 1.60
C PRO A 96 3.45 17.71 1.89
N HIS A 97 2.46 17.85 0.99
CA HIS A 97 1.17 17.18 1.14
C HIS A 97 1.30 15.66 0.95
N ALA A 98 2.07 15.22 -0.05
CA ALA A 98 2.38 13.82 -0.27
C ALA A 98 3.16 13.21 0.91
N MET A 99 4.17 13.91 1.42
CA MET A 99 4.95 13.46 2.59
C MET A 99 4.06 13.29 3.83
N MET A 100 3.18 14.25 4.13
CA MET A 100 2.28 14.14 5.28
C MET A 100 1.28 12.99 5.13
N SER A 101 0.74 12.77 3.93
CA SER A 101 -0.12 11.62 3.65
C SER A 101 0.62 10.31 3.87
N GLY A 102 1.84 10.19 3.31
CA GLY A 102 2.65 8.99 3.44
C GLY A 102 3.05 8.69 4.90
N LEU A 103 3.41 9.72 5.65
CA LEU A 103 3.72 9.62 7.08
C LEU A 103 2.52 9.13 7.89
N LEU A 104 1.34 9.72 7.70
CA LEU A 104 0.14 9.33 8.42
C LEU A 104 -0.23 7.86 8.15
N LEU A 105 -0.19 7.43 6.88
CA LEU A 105 -0.45 6.02 6.55
C LEU A 105 0.63 5.09 7.11
N SER A 106 1.89 5.52 7.13
CA SER A 106 2.99 4.73 7.72
C SER A 106 2.81 4.52 9.22
N LEU A 107 2.32 5.53 9.94
CA LEU A 107 2.03 5.44 11.38
C LEU A 107 0.77 4.60 11.67
N LEU A 108 -0.23 4.67 10.80
CA LEU A 108 -1.47 3.91 10.93
C LEU A 108 -1.31 2.44 10.53
N ALA A 109 -0.39 2.11 9.62
CA ALA A 109 -0.17 0.75 9.14
C ALA A 109 0.08 -0.28 10.27
N PRO A 110 1.04 -0.11 11.20
CA PRO A 110 1.26 -1.08 12.28
C PRO A 110 0.08 -1.18 13.25
N LEU A 111 -0.63 -0.08 13.49
CA LEU A 111 -1.84 -0.09 14.33
C LEU A 111 -2.96 -0.92 13.68
N LEU A 112 -3.17 -0.73 12.38
CA LEU A 112 -4.21 -1.45 11.64
C LEU A 112 -3.85 -2.93 11.54
N ILE A 113 -2.60 -3.28 11.22
CA ILE A 113 -2.16 -4.68 11.17
C ILE A 113 -2.33 -5.36 12.54
N SER A 114 -1.95 -4.70 13.63
CA SER A 114 -2.15 -5.24 15.00
C SER A 114 -3.63 -5.45 15.33
N LEU A 115 -4.52 -4.59 14.85
CA LEU A 115 -5.96 -4.72 15.04
C LEU A 115 -6.54 -5.90 14.26
N PHE A 116 -6.17 -6.09 12.99
CA PHE A 116 -6.68 -7.20 12.17
C PHE A 116 -6.12 -8.57 12.55
N LEU A 117 -4.94 -8.63 13.16
CA LEU A 117 -4.35 -9.88 13.65
C LEU A 117 -4.87 -10.30 15.04
N ASN A 118 -5.38 -9.37 15.84
CA ASN A 118 -5.95 -9.66 17.16
C ASN A 118 -7.47 -9.91 17.15
N PHE A 119 -8.15 -9.65 16.03
CA PHE A 119 -9.55 -10.03 15.79
C PHE A 119 -9.62 -11.35 15.02
#